data_AF-A0A3C0ABM0-F1
#
_entry.id   AF-A0A3C0ABM0-F1
#
_cell.length_a   1.000
_cell.length_b   1.000
_cell.length_c   1.000
_cell.angle_alpha   90.00
_cell.angle_beta   90.00
_cell.angle_gamma   90.00
#
_symmetry.space_group_name_H-M   'P 1'
#
loop_
_entity.id
_entity.type
_entity.pdbx_description
1 polymer ?
#
loop_
_entity_poly.entity_id
_entity_poly.type
_entity_poly.pdbx_seq_one_letter_code
_entity_poly.pdbx_strand_id
1 'polypeptide(L)'
;MITTSAMLATMNINSELLGFDPVYLATAIGAGSLIGSWMNDSGFWIFCKMSGLTEEEALKSWTPLLFVLGCTSMATTILLS
;
A
#
# COMPACT_ATOMS: atom_id res chain seq x y z
N MET A 1 4.91 4.33 -2.03
CA MET A 1 4.25 5.18 -1.02
C MET A 1 5.01 6.48 -0.75
N ILE A 2 6.12 6.46 0.01
CA ILE A 2 6.78 7.69 0.53
C ILE A 2 7.16 8.68 -0.57
N THR A 3 7.78 8.22 -1.65
CA THR A 3 8.18 9.10 -2.76
C THR A 3 6.99 9.81 -3.41
N THR A 4 5.90 9.07 -3.69
CA THR A 4 4.69 9.62 -4.30
C THR A 4 3.99 10.60 -3.35
N SER A 5 3.88 10.26 -2.06
CA SER A 5 3.30 11.17 -1.06
C SER A 5 4.12 12.46 -0.91
N ALA A 6 5.45 12.37 -0.97
CA ALA A 6 6.33 13.54 -0.91
C ALA A 6 6.19 14.44 -2.15
N MET A 7 6.07 13.87 -3.36
CA MET A 7 5.77 14.63 -4.57
C MET A 7 4.45 15.40 -4.42
N LEU A 8 3.42 14.75 -3.87
CA LEU A 8 2.10 15.31 -3.69
C LEU A 8 2.07 16.47 -2.67
N ALA A 9 2.85 16.37 -1.60
CA ALA A 9 3.03 17.45 -0.64
C ALA A 9 3.57 18.74 -1.29
N THR A 10 4.41 18.62 -2.32
CA THR A 10 4.95 19.79 -3.05
C THR A 10 3.98 20.40 -4.08
N MET A 11 2.88 19.72 -4.40
CA MET A 11 1.91 20.16 -5.41
C MET A 11 0.83 21.12 -4.87
N ASN A 12 0.93 21.55 -3.60
CA ASN A 12 -0.01 22.49 -2.96
C ASN A 12 -1.48 22.05 -3.07
N ILE A 13 -1.69 20.73 -2.92
CA ILE A 13 -3.00 20.10 -2.95
C ILE A 13 -3.69 20.36 -1.60
N ASN A 14 -4.67 21.25 -1.62
CA ASN A 14 -5.36 21.75 -0.44
C ASN A 14 -6.79 21.19 -0.36
N SER A 15 -7.35 21.15 0.86
CA SER A 15 -8.70 20.63 1.11
C SER A 15 -9.79 21.37 0.32
N GLU A 16 -9.59 22.66 0.00
CA GLU A 16 -10.51 23.43 -0.86
C GLU A 16 -10.55 22.95 -2.32
N LEU A 17 -9.44 22.35 -2.80
CA LEU A 17 -9.35 21.85 -4.18
C LEU A 17 -9.97 20.46 -4.33
N LEU A 18 -9.88 19.62 -3.28
CA LEU A 18 -10.31 18.22 -3.29
C LEU A 18 -11.68 18.00 -2.65
N GLY A 19 -12.12 18.88 -1.76
CA GLY A 19 -13.34 18.70 -0.97
C GLY A 19 -13.22 17.71 0.20
N PHE A 20 -12.03 17.13 0.40
CA PHE A 20 -11.71 16.22 1.50
C PHE A 20 -10.27 16.44 1.98
N ASP A 21 -9.94 15.90 3.16
CA ASP A 21 -8.61 16.07 3.77
C ASP A 21 -7.50 15.33 2.97
N PRO A 22 -6.38 15.99 2.63
CA PRO A 22 -5.26 15.37 1.89
C PRO A 22 -4.69 14.09 2.52
N VAL A 23 -4.91 13.85 3.83
CA VAL A 23 -4.54 12.60 4.50
C VAL A 23 -5.23 11.39 3.88
N TYR A 24 -6.46 11.52 3.40
CA TYR A 24 -7.16 10.44 2.68
C TYR A 24 -6.51 10.10 1.34
N LEU A 25 -5.92 11.11 0.68
CA LEU A 25 -5.17 10.88 -0.56
C LEU A 25 -3.85 10.14 -0.27
N ALA A 26 -3.16 10.51 0.81
CA ALA A 26 -1.95 9.81 1.23
C ALA A 26 -2.20 8.34 1.60
N THR A 27 -3.31 8.06 2.28
CA THR A 27 -3.72 6.68 2.63
C THR A 27 -4.15 5.87 1.41
N ALA A 28 -4.86 6.47 0.44
CA ALA A 28 -5.18 5.82 -0.83
C ALA A 28 -3.92 5.43 -1.63
N ILE A 29 -2.91 6.31 -1.67
CA ILE A 29 -1.61 6.02 -2.30
C ILE A 29 -0.88 4.90 -1.58
N GLY A 30 -0.95 4.88 -0.24
CA GLY A 30 -0.43 3.79 0.58
C GLY A 30 -1.10 2.46 0.24
N ALA A 31 -2.43 2.44 0.22
CA ALA A 31 -3.24 1.26 -0.09
C ALA A 31 -2.89 0.67 -1.48
N GLY A 32 -2.81 1.52 -2.51
CA GLY A 32 -2.45 1.09 -3.85
C GLY A 32 -1.03 0.52 -3.96
N SER A 33 -0.09 1.04 -3.16
CA SER A 33 1.31 0.58 -3.20
C SER A 33 1.56 -0.80 -2.60
N LEU A 34 0.60 -1.34 -1.84
CA LEU A 34 0.70 -2.68 -1.26
C LEU A 34 0.44 -3.76 -2.32
N ILE A 35 -0.39 -3.48 -3.32
CA ILE A 35 -0.80 -4.47 -4.32
C ILE A 35 0.34 -4.70 -5.31
N GLY A 36 0.75 -5.97 -5.48
CA GLY A 36 1.77 -6.35 -6.46
C GLY A 36 3.22 -6.23 -5.99
N SER A 37 3.46 -6.03 -4.69
CA SER A 37 4.82 -6.19 -4.13
C SER A 37 5.27 -7.65 -4.24
N TRP A 38 6.55 -7.85 -4.59
CA TRP A 38 7.11 -9.13 -5.07
C TRP A 38 8.50 -9.38 -4.45
N MET A 39 9.35 -10.17 -5.11
CA MET A 39 10.73 -10.48 -4.64
C MET A 39 11.67 -9.26 -4.53
N ASN A 40 11.33 -8.13 -5.17
CA ASN A 40 12.09 -6.88 -5.06
C ASN A 40 11.86 -6.15 -3.71
N ASP A 41 10.87 -6.59 -2.93
CA ASP A 41 10.56 -6.01 -1.63
C ASP A 41 11.28 -6.76 -0.50
N SER A 42 11.98 -6.01 0.36
CA SER A 42 12.64 -6.59 1.54
C SER A 42 11.65 -7.28 2.49
N GLY A 43 10.39 -6.82 2.55
CA GLY A 43 9.34 -7.41 3.37
C GLY A 43 8.98 -8.84 2.95
N PHE A 44 9.02 -9.14 1.64
CA PHE A 44 8.81 -10.49 1.13
C PHE A 44 9.84 -11.47 1.70
N TRP A 45 11.11 -11.07 1.73
CA TRP A 45 12.19 -11.93 2.24
C TRP A 45 12.10 -12.14 3.75
N ILE A 46 11.71 -11.11 4.50
CA ILE A 46 11.45 -11.24 5.95
C ILE A 46 10.33 -12.26 6.18
N PHE A 47 9.21 -12.14 5.46
CA PHE A 47 8.09 -13.08 5.57
C PHE A 47 8.48 -14.51 5.19
N CYS A 48 9.16 -14.70 4.06
CA CYS A 48 9.61 -16.00 3.58
C CYS A 48 10.56 -16.68 4.60
N LYS A 49 11.58 -15.96 5.09
CA LYS A 49 12.58 -16.52 6.02
C LYS A 49 12.02 -16.77 7.43
N MET A 50 11.18 -15.89 7.95
CA MET A 50 10.59 -16.07 9.28
C MET A 50 9.52 -17.17 9.32
N SER A 51 8.83 -17.40 8.19
CA SER A 51 7.79 -18.43 8.10
C SER A 51 8.35 -19.83 7.77
N GLY A 52 9.63 -19.94 7.40
CA GLY A 52 10.25 -21.20 6.97
C GLY A 52 9.71 -21.75 5.64
N LEU A 53 9.06 -20.90 4.83
CA LEU A 53 8.45 -21.27 3.55
C LEU A 53 9.48 -21.29 2.43
N THR A 54 9.24 -22.10 1.39
CA THR A 54 9.97 -21.96 0.12
C THR A 54 9.59 -20.66 -0.59
N GLU A 55 10.42 -20.18 -1.51
CA GLU A 55 10.17 -18.94 -2.26
C GLU A 55 8.86 -19.01 -3.08
N GLU A 56 8.55 -20.19 -3.62
CA GLU A 56 7.32 -20.41 -4.40
C GLU A 56 6.07 -20.37 -3.51
N GLU A 57 6.12 -21.00 -2.34
CA GLU A 57 5.02 -20.97 -1.37
C GLU A 57 4.83 -19.57 -0.77
N ALA A 58 5.95 -18.87 -0.51
CA ALA A 58 5.93 -17.49 -0.06
C ALA A 58 5.28 -16.59 -1.13
N LEU A 59 5.62 -16.73 -2.41
CA LEU A 59 4.99 -15.92 -3.47
C LEU A 59 3.49 -16.18 -3.60
N LYS A 60 3.08 -17.46 -3.53
CA LYS A 60 1.66 -17.86 -3.61
C LYS A 60 0.83 -17.35 -2.43
N SER A 61 1.42 -17.17 -1.25
CA SER A 61 0.74 -16.65 -0.06
C SER A 61 0.85 -15.14 0.09
N TRP A 62 1.98 -14.56 -0.30
CA TRP A 62 2.26 -13.13 -0.23
C TRP A 62 1.40 -12.30 -1.17
N THR A 63 1.22 -12.75 -2.42
CA THR A 63 0.47 -11.98 -3.42
C THR A 63 -1.02 -11.82 -3.06
N PRO A 64 -1.75 -12.89 -2.66
CA PRO A 64 -3.13 -12.74 -2.20
C PRO A 64 -3.25 -11.96 -0.89
N LEU A 65 -2.30 -12.14 0.04
CA LEU A 65 -2.29 -11.41 1.30
C LEU A 65 -2.21 -9.90 1.06
N LEU A 66 -1.26 -9.47 0.22
CA LEU A 66 -1.09 -8.08 -0.17
C LEU A 66 -2.29 -7.52 -0.93
N PHE A 67 -2.91 -8.34 -1.79
CA PHE A 67 -4.13 -7.95 -2.48
C PHE A 67 -5.27 -7.67 -1.49
N VAL A 68 -5.49 -8.55 -0.52
CA VAL A 68 -6.50 -8.35 0.54
C VAL A 68 -6.17 -7.12 1.39
N LEU A 69 -4.91 -6.95 1.79
CA LEU A 69 -4.46 -5.76 2.54
C LEU A 69 -4.67 -4.46 1.77
N GLY A 70 -4.31 -4.43 0.48
CA GLY A 70 -4.52 -3.28 -0.38
C GLY A 70 -6.01 -2.95 -0.57
N CYS A 71 -6.84 -3.96 -0.85
CA CYS A 71 -8.28 -3.78 -1.01
C CYS A 71 -8.97 -3.33 0.28
N THR A 72 -8.63 -3.91 1.42
CA THR A 72 -9.19 -3.51 2.72
C THR A 72 -8.75 -2.11 3.13
N SER A 73 -7.49 -1.76 2.91
CA SER A 73 -6.97 -0.40 3.13
C SER A 73 -7.64 0.63 2.21
N MET A 74 -7.88 0.28 0.94
CA MET A 74 -8.60 1.15 0.01
C MET A 74 -10.07 1.32 0.42
N ALA A 75 -10.75 0.23 0.78
CA ALA A 75 -12.14 0.27 1.22
C ALA A 75 -12.32 1.11 2.49
N THR A 76 -11.42 0.95 3.47
CA THR A 76 -11.44 1.77 4.70
C THR A 76 -11.17 3.23 4.43
N THR A 77 -10.26 3.55 3.50
CA THR A 77 -10.00 4.94 3.07
C THR A 77 -11.25 5.58 2.48
N ILE A 78 -11.96 4.88 1.58
CA ILE A 78 -13.20 5.38 0.96
C ILE A 78 -14.35 5.52 1.98
N LEU A 79 -14.44 4.62 2.96
CA LEU A 79 -15.48 4.68 3.98
C LEU A 79 -15.30 5.84 4.97
N LEU A 80 -14.05 6.26 5.20
CA LEU A 80 -13.71 7.33 6.14
C LEU A 80 -13.57 8.71 5.48
N SER A 81 -13.37 8.76 4.17
CA SER A 81 -13.15 10.00 3.39
C SER A 81 -14.40 10.85 3.23
#